data_AF-A0A519ZW26-F1
#
_entry.id   AF-A0A519ZW26-F1
#
_cell.length_a   1.000
_cell.length_b   1.000
_cell.length_c   1.000
_cell.angle_alpha   90.00
_cell.angle_beta   90.00
_cell.angle_gamma   90.00
#
_symmetry.space_group_name_H-M   'P 1'
#
loop_
_entity.id
_entity.type
_entity.pdbx_description
1 polymer ?
#
loop_
_entity_poly.entity_id
_entity_poly.type
_entity_poly.pdbx_seq_one_letter_code
_entity_poly.pdbx_strand_id
1 'polypeptide(L)'
;IYEAPRDVLAALDADLVEMKRSKANGLCCGAGGAQMWKEPEPGKKDINIERTEEALATLSGAAAALDNLRGVETERSAPSEHSLQGAIIAVSCPFCMTMMSDGVKNKEQEANVQVFDLAELIASAEGINA
;
A
#
# COMPACT_ATOMS: atom_id res chain seq x y z
N ILE A 1 15.48 6.14 6.15
CA ILE A 1 14.96 5.16 7.13
C ILE A 1 14.17 4.13 6.34
N TYR A 2 14.59 2.85 6.31
CA TYR A 2 13.93 1.80 5.53
C TYR A 2 13.62 0.54 6.36
N GLU A 3 14.58 0.06 7.16
CA GLU A 3 14.43 -1.24 7.83
C GLU A 3 13.52 -1.16 9.07
N ALA A 4 13.62 -0.13 9.90
CA ALA A 4 12.87 -0.07 11.16
C ALA A 4 11.35 -0.34 11.06
N PRO A 5 10.58 0.22 10.08
CA PRO A 5 9.17 -0.13 9.93
C PRO A 5 8.92 -1.59 9.50
N ARG A 6 9.85 -2.19 8.75
CA ARG A 6 9.77 -3.60 8.31
C ARG A 6 10.06 -4.54 9.47
N ASP A 7 11.07 -4.20 10.28
CA ASP A 7 11.42 -4.96 11.48
C ASP A 7 10.24 -4.99 12.46
N VAL A 8 9.54 -3.87 12.61
CA VAL A 8 8.31 -3.78 13.40
C VAL A 8 7.22 -4.70 12.83
N LEU A 9 6.93 -4.64 11.53
CA LEU A 9 5.90 -5.49 10.92
C LEU A 9 6.24 -6.98 11.02
N ALA A 10 7.51 -7.34 10.86
CA ALA A 10 7.98 -8.72 11.01
C ALA A 10 7.85 -9.22 12.46
N ALA A 11 7.97 -8.33 13.46
CA ALA A 11 7.78 -8.69 14.86
C ALA A 11 6.30 -8.97 15.23
N LEU A 12 5.35 -8.50 14.42
CA LEU A 12 3.91 -8.74 14.63
C LEU A 12 3.42 -10.10 14.07
N ASP A 13 4.34 -11.00 13.71
CA ASP A 13 4.07 -12.31 13.09
C ASP A 13 3.21 -12.20 11.80
N ALA A 14 3.36 -11.08 11.09
CA ALA A 14 2.64 -10.82 9.84
C ALA A 14 3.46 -11.30 8.63
N ASP A 15 2.78 -11.91 7.65
CA ASP A 15 3.36 -12.21 6.34
C ASP A 15 3.57 -10.91 5.55
N LEU A 16 4.76 -10.31 5.72
CA LEU A 16 5.12 -9.05 5.06
C LEU A 16 5.37 -9.24 3.57
N VAL A 17 4.46 -8.71 2.75
CA VAL A 17 4.64 -8.61 1.30
C VAL A 17 4.99 -7.17 0.93
N GLU A 18 6.09 -6.97 0.20
CA GLU A 18 6.48 -5.65 -0.27
C GLU A 18 5.98 -5.36 -1.69
N MET A 19 5.39 -4.18 -1.86
CA MET A 19 5.18 -3.61 -3.19
C MET A 19 6.53 -3.42 -3.91
N LYS A 20 6.49 -3.57 -5.23
CA LYS A 20 7.67 -3.52 -6.08
C LYS A 20 8.42 -2.19 -6.01
N ARG A 21 7.70 -1.06 -6.00
CA ARG A 21 8.25 0.26 -5.68
C ARG A 21 8.34 0.42 -4.17
N SER A 22 9.49 0.05 -3.63
CA SER A 22 9.85 0.21 -2.21
C SER A 22 11.24 0.84 -2.03
N LYS A 23 11.57 1.19 -0.79
CA LYS A 23 12.84 1.82 -0.39
C LYS A 23 13.14 3.10 -1.21
N ALA A 24 14.27 3.16 -1.90
CA ALA A 24 14.66 4.31 -2.72
C ALA A 24 13.74 4.56 -3.93
N ASN A 25 12.99 3.53 -4.36
CA ASN A 25 12.07 3.59 -5.50
C ASN A 25 10.60 3.75 -5.07
N GLY A 26 10.33 4.06 -3.79
CA GLY A 26 8.98 4.16 -3.27
C GLY A 26 8.13 5.23 -3.96
N LEU A 27 6.88 4.89 -4.29
CA LEU A 27 5.91 5.86 -4.80
C LEU A 27 5.07 6.44 -3.64
N CYS A 28 4.89 7.76 -3.66
CA CYS A 28 4.02 8.50 -2.74
C CYS A 28 2.53 8.13 -2.91
N CYS A 29 1.71 8.35 -1.88
CA CYS A 29 0.24 8.22 -1.97
C CYS A 29 -0.43 9.34 -2.77
N GLY A 30 0.29 10.44 -3.06
CA GLY A 30 -0.21 11.57 -3.84
C GLY A 30 -0.73 12.76 -3.02
N ALA A 31 -0.83 12.67 -1.69
CA ALA A 31 -1.36 13.79 -0.87
C ALA A 31 -0.31 14.84 -0.45
N GLY A 32 0.98 14.50 -0.45
CA GLY A 32 2.04 15.37 0.06
C GLY A 32 2.19 16.68 -0.73
N GLY A 33 2.78 17.71 -0.11
CA GLY A 33 3.02 19.00 -0.78
C GLY A 33 1.73 19.75 -1.15
N ALA A 34 0.70 19.63 -0.32
CA ALA A 34 -0.64 20.19 -0.52
C ALA A 34 -1.43 19.64 -1.72
N GLN A 35 -0.97 18.55 -2.34
CA GLN A 35 -1.62 17.93 -3.51
C GLN A 35 -3.04 17.43 -3.21
N MET A 36 -3.35 17.07 -1.97
CA MET A 36 -4.70 16.65 -1.57
C MET A 36 -5.77 17.77 -1.68
N TRP A 37 -5.38 19.05 -1.62
CA TRP A 37 -6.30 20.19 -1.60
C TRP A 37 -6.40 20.96 -2.91
N LYS A 38 -5.84 20.40 -3.98
CA LYS A 38 -5.83 20.99 -5.32
C LYS A 38 -6.32 19.96 -6.31
N GLU A 39 -6.67 20.47 -7.48
CA GLU A 39 -6.90 19.61 -8.63
C GLU A 39 -5.64 18.77 -8.94
N PRO A 40 -5.81 17.48 -9.29
CA PRO A 40 -4.70 16.64 -9.71
C PRO A 40 -3.90 17.28 -10.84
N GLU A 41 -2.57 17.13 -10.76
CA GLU A 41 -1.69 17.53 -11.85
C GLU A 41 -2.02 16.77 -13.14
N PRO A 42 -1.81 17.39 -14.33
CA PRO A 42 -2.01 16.71 -15.59
C PRO A 42 -1.24 15.39 -15.67
N GLY A 43 -1.96 14.30 -15.89
CA GLY A 43 -1.40 12.95 -15.88
C GLY A 43 -2.38 11.94 -16.45
N LYS A 44 -1.94 10.69 -16.58
CA LYS A 44 -2.79 9.59 -17.07
C LYS A 44 -3.69 8.99 -15.98
N LYS A 45 -3.30 9.15 -14.71
CA LYS A 45 -3.94 8.53 -13.55
C LYS A 45 -3.54 9.29 -12.29
N ASP A 46 -4.47 9.36 -11.34
CA ASP A 46 -4.19 9.91 -10.03
C ASP A 46 -3.22 9.00 -9.26
N ILE A 47 -2.32 9.62 -8.51
CA ILE A 47 -1.21 8.93 -7.87
C ILE A 47 -1.70 7.92 -6.82
N ASN A 48 -2.75 8.24 -6.07
CA ASN A 48 -3.34 7.30 -5.12
C ASN A 48 -3.93 6.08 -5.82
N ILE A 49 -4.62 6.27 -6.96
CA ILE A 49 -5.20 5.16 -7.72
C ILE A 49 -4.10 4.26 -8.27
N GLU A 50 -3.03 4.85 -8.83
CA GLU A 50 -1.87 4.07 -9.31
C GLU A 50 -1.21 3.29 -8.16
N ARG A 51 -1.06 3.91 -6.99
CA ARG A 51 -0.44 3.27 -5.83
C ARG A 51 -1.32 2.16 -5.24
N THR A 52 -2.64 2.35 -5.21
CA THR A 52 -3.59 1.32 -4.76
C THR A 52 -3.59 0.12 -5.71
N GLU A 53 -3.60 0.34 -7.02
CA GLU A 53 -3.51 -0.77 -7.98
C GLU A 53 -2.23 -1.59 -7.80
N GLU A 54 -1.10 -0.92 -7.52
CA GLU A 54 0.15 -1.60 -7.19
C GLU A 54 0.03 -2.46 -5.93
N ALA A 55 -0.59 -1.91 -4.88
CA ALA A 55 -0.80 -2.64 -3.63
C ALA A 55 -1.69 -3.87 -3.84
N LEU A 56 -2.82 -3.70 -4.53
CA LEU A 56 -3.76 -4.80 -4.82
C LEU A 56 -3.13 -5.86 -5.71
N ALA A 57 -2.38 -5.47 -6.75
CA ALA A 57 -1.65 -6.40 -7.60
C ALA A 57 -0.58 -7.19 -6.82
N THR A 58 0.12 -6.52 -5.90
CA THR A 58 1.09 -7.15 -5.01
C THR A 58 0.42 -8.17 -4.09
N LEU A 59 -0.71 -7.80 -3.48
CA LEU A 59 -1.47 -8.65 -2.55
C LEU A 59 -2.17 -9.83 -3.24
N SER A 60 -2.48 -9.73 -4.53
CA SER A 60 -3.10 -10.81 -5.32
C SER A 60 -2.09 -11.70 -6.05
N GLY A 61 -0.78 -11.40 -5.97
CA GLY A 61 0.24 -12.08 -6.77
C GLY A 61 0.12 -11.84 -8.28
N ALA A 62 -0.69 -10.86 -8.71
CA ALA A 62 -0.98 -10.59 -10.12
C ALA A 62 0.17 -9.81 -10.79
N ALA A 63 1.28 -10.49 -11.06
CA ALA A 63 2.47 -9.88 -11.66
C ALA A 63 2.19 -9.15 -12.99
N ALA A 64 1.31 -9.69 -13.83
CA ALA A 64 0.92 -9.07 -15.11
C ALA A 64 0.16 -7.73 -14.95
N ALA A 65 -0.48 -7.49 -13.79
CA ALA A 65 -1.13 -6.20 -13.51
C ALA A 65 -0.10 -5.10 -13.22
N LEU A 66 1.13 -5.46 -12.82
CA LEU A 66 2.22 -4.53 -12.53
C LEU A 66 2.86 -3.94 -13.81
N ASP A 67 2.73 -4.63 -14.95
CA ASP A 67 3.35 -4.24 -16.24
C ASP A 67 2.77 -2.92 -16.79
N ASN A 68 1.58 -2.54 -16.33
CA ASN A 68 0.88 -1.31 -16.77
C ASN A 68 1.14 -0.11 -15.85
N LEU A 69 1.93 -0.27 -14.77
CA LEU A 69 2.22 0.78 -13.79
C LEU A 69 3.51 1.54 -14.16
N ARG A 70 3.51 2.86 -13.95
CA ARG A 70 4.64 3.71 -14.38
C ARG A 70 5.90 3.36 -13.58
N GLY A 71 6.98 3.03 -14.28
CA GLY A 71 8.29 2.80 -13.66
C GLY A 71 8.38 1.49 -12.85
N VAL A 72 7.56 0.49 -13.17
CA VAL A 72 7.60 -0.84 -12.54
C VAL A 72 8.26 -1.84 -13.49
N GLU A 73 9.57 -2.06 -13.37
CA GLU A 73 10.36 -2.95 -14.27
C GLU A 73 10.19 -4.43 -13.94
N THR A 74 9.70 -5.25 -14.88
CA THR A 74 9.17 -6.63 -14.71
C THR A 74 10.17 -7.72 -14.27
N GLU A 75 11.45 -7.39 -14.03
CA GLU A 75 12.52 -8.40 -13.90
C GLU A 75 12.77 -8.94 -12.48
N ARG A 76 12.09 -8.43 -11.44
CA ARG A 76 12.21 -8.96 -10.07
C ARG A 76 11.06 -9.91 -9.76
N SER A 77 11.42 -11.16 -9.50
CA SER A 77 10.57 -12.31 -9.09
C SER A 77 9.19 -11.93 -8.57
N ALA A 78 8.15 -12.38 -9.27
CA ALA A 78 6.75 -12.21 -8.89
C ALA A 78 6.52 -12.66 -7.42
N PRO A 79 5.68 -11.95 -6.65
CA PRO A 79 5.26 -12.44 -5.34
C PRO A 79 4.51 -13.77 -5.49
N SER A 80 4.61 -14.63 -4.47
CA SER A 80 3.75 -15.81 -4.33
C SER A 80 2.26 -15.42 -4.38
N GLU A 81 1.41 -16.32 -4.86
CA GLU A 81 -0.04 -16.11 -4.91
C GLU A 81 -0.59 -15.95 -3.48
N HIS A 82 -1.10 -14.77 -3.15
CA HIS A 82 -1.63 -14.45 -1.82
C HIS A 82 -3.15 -14.14 -1.92
N SER A 83 -3.88 -14.45 -0.84
CA SER A 83 -5.32 -14.16 -0.75
C SER A 83 -5.54 -12.68 -0.45
N LEU A 84 -6.40 -12.03 -1.24
CA LEU A 84 -6.84 -10.65 -0.97
C LEU A 84 -7.71 -10.56 0.29
N GLN A 85 -8.38 -11.63 0.70
CA GLN A 85 -9.31 -11.61 1.83
C GLN A 85 -8.57 -11.42 3.15
N GLY A 86 -8.86 -10.32 3.85
CA GLY A 86 -8.22 -9.99 5.13
C GLY A 86 -6.84 -9.36 4.99
N ALA A 87 -6.45 -8.96 3.78
CA ALA A 87 -5.16 -8.31 3.55
C ALA A 87 -5.12 -6.90 4.18
N ILE A 88 -3.93 -6.51 4.62
CA ILE A 88 -3.69 -5.23 5.29
C ILE A 88 -2.69 -4.40 4.49
N ILE A 89 -3.03 -3.15 4.22
CA ILE A 89 -2.10 -2.12 3.77
C ILE A 89 -1.73 -1.28 5.00
N ALA A 90 -0.50 -1.43 5.47
CA ALA A 90 0.04 -0.63 6.55
C ALA A 90 0.60 0.71 6.04
N VAL A 91 0.25 1.81 6.71
CA VAL A 91 0.81 3.15 6.46
C VAL A 91 1.27 3.78 7.78
N SER A 92 2.02 4.88 7.73
CA SER A 92 2.48 5.60 8.93
C SER A 92 2.19 7.11 8.86
N CYS A 93 1.21 7.48 8.05
CA CYS A 93 0.86 8.86 7.77
C CYS A 93 -0.65 8.95 7.55
N PRO A 94 -1.36 9.86 8.24
CA PRO A 94 -2.81 9.96 8.13
C PRO A 94 -3.26 10.29 6.70
N PHE A 95 -2.47 11.06 5.95
CA PHE A 95 -2.75 11.32 4.55
C PHE A 95 -2.61 10.08 3.67
N CYS A 96 -1.60 9.25 3.92
CA CYS A 96 -1.50 7.96 3.23
C CYS A 96 -2.70 7.06 3.56
N MET A 97 -3.15 7.06 4.81
CA MET A 97 -4.34 6.29 5.21
C MET A 97 -5.57 6.72 4.42
N THR A 98 -5.87 8.02 4.38
CA THR A 98 -7.00 8.54 3.59
C THR A 98 -6.86 8.19 2.11
N MET A 99 -5.73 8.52 1.47
CA MET A 99 -5.56 8.32 0.03
C MET A 99 -5.61 6.85 -0.37
N MET A 100 -5.01 5.95 0.42
CA MET A 100 -5.04 4.52 0.14
C MET A 100 -6.44 3.94 0.41
N SER A 101 -7.11 4.37 1.47
CA SER A 101 -8.49 3.94 1.77
C SER A 101 -9.46 4.34 0.67
N ASP A 102 -9.35 5.59 0.19
CA ASP A 102 -10.16 6.10 -0.91
C ASP A 102 -9.85 5.34 -2.21
N GLY A 103 -8.59 5.03 -2.46
CA GLY A 103 -8.21 4.18 -3.59
C GLY A 103 -8.77 2.76 -3.49
N VAL A 104 -8.73 2.13 -2.31
CA VAL A 104 -9.28 0.79 -2.09
C VAL A 104 -10.79 0.78 -2.34
N LYS A 105 -11.52 1.78 -1.83
CA LYS A 105 -12.95 1.96 -2.09
C LYS A 105 -13.25 2.22 -3.56
N ASN A 106 -12.42 3.03 -4.24
CA ASN A 106 -12.54 3.28 -5.67
C ASN A 106 -12.41 2.00 -6.50
N LYS A 107 -11.67 1.00 -5.99
CA LYS A 107 -11.50 -0.32 -6.60
C LYS A 107 -12.49 -1.37 -6.11
N GLU A 108 -13.46 -0.98 -5.27
CA GLU A 108 -14.47 -1.88 -4.70
C GLU A 108 -13.83 -3.06 -3.94
N GLN A 109 -12.70 -2.81 -3.26
CA GLN A 109 -11.94 -3.82 -2.52
C GLN A 109 -12.03 -3.66 -1.00
N GLU A 110 -12.87 -2.77 -0.48
CA GLU A 110 -12.99 -2.49 0.96
C GLU A 110 -13.50 -3.68 1.79
N ALA A 111 -14.15 -4.67 1.16
CA ALA A 111 -14.55 -5.92 1.80
C ALA A 111 -13.39 -6.92 1.96
N ASN A 112 -12.30 -6.73 1.21
CA ASN A 112 -11.18 -7.66 1.14
C ASN A 112 -9.94 -7.08 1.82
N VAL A 113 -9.66 -5.79 1.59
CA VAL A 113 -8.42 -5.12 2.00
C VAL A 113 -8.73 -3.98 2.96
N GLN A 114 -8.00 -3.95 4.08
CA GLN A 114 -8.08 -2.88 5.07
C GLN A 114 -6.81 -2.04 5.06
N VAL A 115 -6.95 -0.74 5.35
CA VAL A 115 -5.83 0.19 5.47
C VAL A 115 -5.72 0.62 6.93
N PHE A 116 -4.55 0.39 7.54
CA PHE A 116 -4.31 0.69 8.95
C PHE A 116 -3.07 1.55 9.14
N ASP A 117 -3.06 2.38 10.18
CA ASP A 117 -1.81 3.00 10.65
C ASP A 117 -0.93 1.97 11.37
N LEU A 118 0.39 2.10 11.23
CA LEU A 118 1.35 1.23 11.88
C LEU A 118 1.18 1.23 13.40
N ALA A 119 0.88 2.38 14.01
CA ALA A 119 0.62 2.45 15.45
C ALA A 119 -0.67 1.73 15.85
N GLU A 120 -1.71 1.77 15.02
CA GLU A 120 -2.96 1.03 15.25
C GLU A 120 -2.75 -0.48 15.16
N LEU A 121 -1.92 -0.93 14.22
CA LEU A 121 -1.54 -2.35 14.09
C LEU A 121 -0.77 -2.83 15.32
N ILE A 122 0.23 -2.06 15.76
CA ILE A 122 0.99 -2.37 16.98
C ILE A 122 0.04 -2.40 18.19
N ALA A 123 -0.83 -1.39 18.33
CA ALA A 123 -1.76 -1.33 19.45
C ALA A 123 -2.74 -2.51 19.46
N SER A 124 -3.19 -2.96 18.29
CA SER A 124 -4.04 -4.15 18.14
C SER A 124 -3.30 -5.43 18.51
N ALA A 125 -2.06 -5.59 18.06
CA ALA A 125 -1.24 -6.78 18.34
C ALA A 125 -0.87 -6.91 19.82
N GLU A 126 -0.60 -5.79 20.49
CA GLU A 126 -0.23 -5.74 21.91
C GLU A 126 -1.44 -5.65 22.85
N GLY A 127 -2.67 -5.68 22.32
CA GLY A 127 -3.90 -5.58 23.12
C GLY A 127 -4.07 -4.25 23.85
N ILE A 128 -3.45 -3.17 23.37
CA ILE A 128 -3.47 -1.85 24.00
C ILE A 128 -4.86 -1.19 23.90
N ASN A 129 -5.69 -1.62 22.94
CA ASN A 129 -7.07 -1.13 22.74
C ASN A 129 -8.10 -2.27 22.56
N ALA A 130 -7.80 -3.48 23.06
CA ALA A 130 -8.69 -4.65 22.96
C ALA A 130 -9.68 -4.75 24.13
#